data_AF-A0A954NDR9-F1
#
_entry.id   AF-A0A954NDR9-F1
#
_cell.length_a   1.000
_cell.length_b   1.000
_cell.length_c   1.000
_cell.angle_alpha   90.00
_cell.angle_beta   90.00
_cell.angle_gamma   90.00
#
_symmetry.space_group_name_H-M   'P 1'
#
loop_
_entity.id
_entity.type
_entity.pdbx_description
1 polymer ?
#
loop_
_entity_poly.entity_id
_entity_poly.type
_entity_poly.pdbx_seq_one_letter_code
_entity_poly.pdbx_strand_id
1 'polypeptide(L)'
;MAEEMMALAAQQPGFLSVDSIADGDGRGITCSYWRTLADIEAWKANARHLVAQRSGRKTWYERYRFVIAKDERVDEFRRLQD
;
A
#
# COMPACT_ATOMS: atom_id res chain seq x y z
N MET A 1 0.54 5.97 -11.50
CA MET A 1 1.39 6.05 -10.29
C MET A 1 0.97 5.05 -9.23
N ALA A 2 -0.28 5.05 -8.74
CA ALA A 2 -0.74 4.07 -7.76
C ALA A 2 -0.58 2.62 -8.27
N GLU A 3 -1.02 2.34 -9.49
CA GLU A 3 -0.86 1.01 -10.13
C GLU A 3 0.59 0.57 -10.28
N GLU A 4 1.50 1.48 -10.68
CA GLU A 4 2.92 1.17 -10.81
C GLU A 4 3.56 0.86 -9.45
N MET A 5 3.22 1.62 -8.40
CA MET A 5 3.69 1.34 -7.05
C MET A 5 3.15 0.01 -6.51
N MET A 6 1.89 -0.33 -6.82
CA MET A 6 1.32 -1.64 -6.48
C MET A 6 2.04 -2.77 -7.22
N ALA A 7 2.32 -2.61 -8.52
CA ALA A 7 3.04 -3.60 -9.31
C ALA A 7 4.48 -3.81 -8.81
N LEU A 8 5.14 -2.76 -8.31
CA LEU A 8 6.48 -2.86 -7.72
C LEU A 8 6.45 -3.48 -6.32
N ALA A 9 5.45 -3.14 -5.49
CA ALA A 9 5.23 -3.76 -4.20
C ALA A 9 5.01 -5.28 -4.35
N ALA A 10 4.23 -5.69 -5.35
CA ALA A 10 3.96 -7.09 -5.65
C ALA A 10 5.21 -7.92 -6.01
N GLN A 11 6.31 -7.27 -6.40
CA GLN A 11 7.59 -7.93 -6.71
C GLN A 11 8.52 -8.04 -5.49
N GLN A 12 8.17 -7.39 -4.38
CA GLN A 12 9.03 -7.40 -3.20
C GLN A 12 8.90 -8.71 -2.42
N PRO A 13 10.01 -9.21 -1.84
CA PRO A 13 9.93 -10.28 -0.86
C PRO A 13 8.96 -9.93 0.28
N GLY A 14 8.16 -10.91 0.68
CA GLY A 14 7.23 -10.76 1.80
C GLY A 14 5.94 -10.00 1.50
N PHE A 15 5.73 -9.47 0.29
CA PHE A 15 4.42 -8.94 -0.11
C PHE A 15 3.37 -10.07 -0.15
N LEU A 16 2.15 -9.78 0.31
CA LEU A 16 1.04 -10.73 0.33
C LEU A 16 -0.11 -10.26 -0.56
N SER A 17 -0.61 -9.05 -0.34
CA SER A 17 -1.73 -8.48 -1.08
C SER A 17 -1.79 -6.96 -0.90
N VAL A 18 -2.66 -6.32 -1.67
CA VAL A 18 -2.97 -4.89 -1.53
C VAL A 18 -4.45 -4.66 -1.79
N ASP A 19 -5.08 -3.88 -0.92
CA ASP A 19 -6.41 -3.32 -1.12
C ASP A 19 -6.26 -1.82 -1.36
N SER A 20 -6.92 -1.30 -2.39
CA SER A 20 -6.90 0.13 -2.68
C SER A 20 -8.27 0.61 -3.08
N ILE A 21 -8.73 1.68 -2.43
CA ILE A 21 -9.92 2.44 -2.83
C ILE A 21 -9.54 3.89 -3.04
N ALA A 22 -10.16 4.52 -4.02
CA ALA A 22 -10.08 5.95 -4.25
C ALA A 22 -11.49 6.47 -4.57
N ASP A 23 -11.83 7.63 -4.06
CA ASP A 23 -13.04 8.35 -4.45
C ASP A 23 -12.76 9.34 -5.60
N GLY A 24 -13.83 9.91 -6.16
CA GLY A 24 -13.75 10.91 -7.22
C GLY A 24 -13.18 12.27 -6.78
N ASP A 25 -13.08 12.50 -5.47
CA ASP A 25 -12.62 13.75 -4.86
C ASP A 25 -11.12 13.68 -4.48
N GLY A 26 -10.41 12.64 -4.93
CA GLY A 26 -8.97 12.48 -4.75
C GLY A 26 -8.55 11.95 -3.38
N ARG A 27 -9.49 11.42 -2.58
CA ARG A 27 -9.17 10.72 -1.33
C ARG A 27 -9.04 9.24 -1.62
N GLY A 28 -8.08 8.60 -0.97
CA GLY A 28 -7.88 7.18 -1.14
C GLY A 28 -7.19 6.55 0.05
N ILE A 29 -7.40 5.24 0.18
CA ILE A 29 -6.72 4.39 1.14
C ILE A 29 -6.10 3.24 0.36
N THR A 30 -4.82 3.00 0.60
CA THR A 30 -4.11 1.83 0.11
C THR A 30 -3.56 1.08 1.32
N CYS A 31 -4.01 -0.15 1.51
CA CYS A 31 -3.54 -1.06 2.54
C CYS A 31 -2.75 -2.18 1.86
N SER A 32 -1.47 -2.33 2.19
CA SER A 32 -0.64 -3.42 1.68
C SER A 32 -0.27 -4.34 2.83
N TYR A 33 -0.35 -5.64 2.59
CA TYR A 33 -0.15 -6.68 3.59
C TYR A 33 1.19 -7.38 3.34
N TRP A 34 1.92 -7.62 4.43
CA TRP A 34 3.30 -8.06 4.38
C TRP A 34 3.55 -9.13 5.44
N ARG A 35 4.46 -10.04 5.13
CA ARG A 35 4.82 -11.16 6.02
C ARG A 35 5.49 -10.70 7.31
N THR A 36 6.37 -9.71 7.22
CA THR A 36 7.12 -9.22 8.39
C THR A 36 7.31 -7.71 8.36
N LEU A 37 7.62 -7.13 9.52
CA LEU A 37 8.02 -5.73 9.63
C LEU A 37 9.32 -5.43 8.85
N ALA A 38 10.23 -6.39 8.75
CA ALA A 38 11.46 -6.23 7.99
C ALA A 38 11.19 -6.08 6.49
N ASP A 39 10.23 -6.84 5.95
CA ASP A 39 9.80 -6.73 4.55
C ASP A 39 9.17 -5.36 4.27
N ILE A 40 8.38 -4.83 5.21
CA ILE A 40 7.78 -3.49 5.13
C ILE A 40 8.87 -2.41 5.10
N GLU A 41 9.86 -2.48 6.01
CA GLU A 41 10.94 -1.49 6.05
C GLU A 41 11.84 -1.59 4.81
N ALA A 42 12.09 -2.79 4.29
CA ALA A 42 12.80 -2.98 3.03
C ALA A 42 12.04 -2.36 1.85
N TRP A 43 10.72 -2.55 1.77
CA TRP A 43 9.89 -1.89 0.76
C TRP A 43 9.87 -0.37 0.91
N LYS A 44 9.74 0.13 2.14
CA LYS A 44 9.75 1.57 2.43
C LYS A 44 11.08 2.23 2.03
N ALA A 45 12.19 1.51 2.19
CA ALA A 45 13.52 1.93 1.75
C ALA A 45 13.72 1.84 0.23
N ASN A 46 12.79 1.24 -0.52
CA ASN A 46 12.87 1.14 -1.98
C ASN A 46 12.89 2.54 -2.62
N ALA A 47 13.92 2.80 -3.42
CA ALA A 47 14.21 4.11 -4.00
C ALA A 47 13.07 4.68 -4.86
N ARG A 48 12.28 3.83 -5.52
CA ARG A 48 11.11 4.29 -6.31
C ARG A 48 9.95 4.75 -5.42
N HIS A 49 9.74 4.09 -4.28
CA HIS A 49 8.77 4.53 -3.27
C HIS A 49 9.18 5.87 -2.65
N LEU A 50 10.49 6.09 -2.45
CA LEU A 50 11.02 7.38 -1.98
C LEU A 50 10.86 8.50 -3.00
N VAL A 51 11.04 8.22 -4.30
CA VAL A 51 10.80 9.19 -5.39
C VAL A 51 9.30 9.48 -5.53
N ALA A 52 8.44 8.47 -5.48
CA ALA A 52 6.99 8.65 -5.49
C ALA A 52 6.49 9.46 -4.28
N GLN A 53 7.03 9.23 -3.07
CA GLN A 53 6.73 10.07 -1.90
C GLN A 53 7.21 11.52 -2.05
N ARG A 54 8.41 11.73 -2.60
CA ARG A 54 8.95 13.09 -2.83
C ARG A 54 8.15 13.86 -3.87
N SER A 55 7.75 13.21 -4.97
CA SER A 55 6.91 13.82 -6.02
C SER A 55 5.46 13.98 -5.58
N GLY A 56 4.92 13.01 -4.83
CA GLY A 56 3.56 13.08 -4.27
C GLY A 56 3.38 14.25 -3.30
N ARG A 57 4.35 14.50 -2.41
CA ARG A 57 4.36 15.65 -1.49
C ARG A 57 4.41 17.01 -2.18
N LYS A 58 4.94 17.10 -3.40
CA LYS A 58 5.09 18.36 -4.12
C LYS A 58 3.92 18.68 -5.06
N THR A 59 3.08 17.70 -5.39
CA THR A 59 2.15 17.87 -6.54
C THR A 59 0.80 17.17 -6.36
N TRP A 60 0.65 16.18 -5.47
CA TRP A 60 -0.55 15.31 -5.45
C TRP A 60 -1.25 15.20 -4.09
N TYR A 61 -0.53 15.35 -2.98
CA TYR A 61 -1.10 15.17 -1.65
C TYR A 61 -1.01 16.46 -0.82
N GLU A 62 -2.16 17.05 -0.52
CA GLU A 62 -2.28 18.09 0.51
C GLU A 62 -1.94 17.51 1.91
N ARG A 63 -2.27 16.23 2.14
CA ARG A 63 -1.94 15.48 3.36
C ARG A 63 -1.97 13.97 3.11
N TYR A 64 -1.10 13.21 3.77
CA TYR A 64 -1.21 11.75 3.89
C TYR A 64 -0.76 11.27 5.27
N ARG A 65 -1.16 10.05 5.65
CA ARG A 65 -0.73 9.36 6.88
C ARG A 65 -0.31 7.94 6.54
N PHE A 66 0.80 7.49 7.10
CA PHE A 66 1.23 6.09 7.04
C PHE A 66 1.04 5.46 8.41
N VAL A 67 0.50 4.24 8.44
CA VAL A 67 0.30 3.45 9.66
C VAL A 67 0.79 2.05 9.38
N ILE A 68 1.59 1.51 10.31
CA ILE A 68 1.94 0.09 10.34
C ILE A 68 1.15 -0.51 11.50
N ALA A 69 0.39 -1.55 11.20
CA ALA A 69 -0.35 -2.32 12.18
C ALA A 69 0.02 -3.80 12.04
N LYS A 70 -0.13 -4.54 13.14
CA LYS A 70 -0.01 -5.99 13.16
C LYS A 70 -1.42 -6.54 13.32
N ASP A 71 -1.79 -7.48 12.47
CA ASP A 71 -3.07 -8.17 12.61
C ASP A 71 -3.00 -9.13 13.80
N GLU A 72 -3.92 -8.99 14.74
CA GLU A 72 -4.10 -9.95 15.83
C GLU A 72 -5.08 -11.07 15.44
N ARG A 73 -5.99 -10.80 14.49
CA ARG A 73 -6.92 -11.76 13.90
C ARG A 73 -7.42 -11.24 12.54
N VAL A 74 -7.60 -12.16 11.58
CA VAL A 74 -8.21 -11.87 10.27
C VAL A 74 -9.32 -12.88 10.01
N ASP A 75 -10.52 -12.40 9.71
CA ASP A 75 -11.66 -13.21 9.27
C ASP A 75 -12.10 -12.70 7.90
N GLU A 76 -12.20 -13.58 6.91
CA GLU A 76 -12.71 -13.25 5.57
C GLU A 76 -14.00 -14.01 5.29
N PHE A 77 -15.04 -13.29 4.86
CA PHE A 77 -16.26 -13.87 4.32
C PHE A 77 -16.39 -13.50 2.85
N ARG A 78 -16.54 -14.51 1.99
CA ARG A 78 -16.86 -14.32 0.58
C ARG A 78 -18.14 -15.08 0.25
N ARG A 79 -19.15 -14.37 -0.23
CA ARG A 79 -20.33 -15.01 -0.82
C ARG A 79 -19.92 -15.56 -2.19
N LEU A 80 -20.13 -16.85 -2.42
CA LEU A 80 -20.03 -17.42 -3.76
C LEU A 80 -21.13 -16.78 -4.62
N GLN A 81 -20.75 -16.18 -5.74
CA GLN A 81 -21.71 -15.82 -6.79
C GLN A 81 -21.76 -17.00 -7.77
N ASP A 82 -22.98 -17.43 -8.11
CA ASP A 82 -23.25 -18.48 -9.11
C ASP A 82 -22.84 -18.03 -10.53
#